data_AF-A0AA96TD06-F1
#
_entry.id   AF-A0AA96TD06-F1
#
_cell.length_a   1.000
_cell.length_b   1.000
_cell.length_c   1.000
_cell.angle_alpha   90.00
_cell.angle_beta   90.00
_cell.angle_gamma   90.00
#
_symmetry.space_group_name_H-M   'P 1'
#
loop_
_entity.id
_entity.type
_entity.pdbx_description
1 polymer ?
#
loop_
_entity_poly.entity_id
_entity_poly.type
_entity_poly.pdbx_seq_one_letter_code
_entity_poly.pdbx_strand_id
1 'polypeptide(L)'
;MTGDEAARIVTQAVAFLKTCVDHPGQHLRPSRKVDLGWHQFILNTVDYAEFCQRVAGYFIHHVPDEFTSPRGGSAETIKALAPTVKAMTASGFEVDAELWSVASGQCSQCFQGCTNCGQGDDGR
;
A
#
# COMPACT_ATOMS: atom_id res chain seq x y z
N MET A 1 -10.85 -8.75 13.10
CA MET A 1 -11.21 -7.39 12.67
C MET A 1 -12.61 -7.08 13.16
N THR A 2 -12.73 -6.13 14.07
CA THR A 2 -14.02 -5.45 14.31
C THR A 2 -14.31 -4.56 13.09
N GLY A 3 -15.58 -4.18 12.84
CA GLY A 3 -15.91 -3.28 11.74
C GLY A 3 -15.14 -1.95 11.77
N ASP A 4 -14.74 -1.53 12.97
CA ASP A 4 -13.92 -0.34 13.23
C ASP A 4 -12.49 -0.46 12.67
N GLU A 5 -11.83 -1.61 12.81
CA GLU A 5 -10.47 -1.83 12.28
C GLU A 5 -10.45 -1.85 10.74
N ALA A 6 -11.45 -2.50 10.12
CA ALA A 6 -11.53 -2.56 8.66
C ALA A 6 -11.71 -1.16 8.04
N ALA A 7 -12.56 -0.32 8.64
CA ALA A 7 -12.76 1.07 8.21
C ALA A 7 -11.47 1.89 8.33
N ARG A 8 -10.71 1.72 9.42
CA ARG A 8 -9.39 2.36 9.60
C ARG A 8 -8.41 1.95 8.51
N ILE A 9 -8.33 0.65 8.20
CA ILE A 9 -7.44 0.13 7.15
C ILE A 9 -7.80 0.70 5.77
N VAL A 10 -9.08 0.69 5.38
CA VAL A 10 -9.53 1.25 4.10
C VAL A 10 -9.23 2.74 4.01
N THR A 11 -9.46 3.49 5.10
CA THR A 11 -9.16 4.92 5.17
C THR A 11 -7.67 5.18 4.92
N GLN A 12 -6.79 4.43 5.59
CA GLN A 12 -5.35 4.58 5.42
C GLN A 12 -4.88 4.14 4.01
N ALA A 13 -5.50 3.12 3.41
CA ALA A 13 -5.17 2.66 2.06
C ALA A 13 -5.53 3.72 0.99
N VAL A 14 -6.72 4.31 1.08
CA VAL A 14 -7.14 5.37 0.17
C VAL A 14 -6.27 6.63 0.33
N ALA A 15 -5.94 7.01 1.56
CA ALA A 15 -5.03 8.12 1.84
C ALA A 15 -3.62 7.88 1.28
N PHE A 16 -3.11 6.65 1.42
CA PHE A 16 -1.84 6.24 0.83
C PHE A 16 -1.86 6.39 -0.71
N LEU A 17 -2.89 5.87 -1.37
CA LEU A 17 -3.00 5.94 -2.84
C LEU A 17 -3.07 7.39 -3.35
N LYS A 18 -3.86 8.24 -2.68
CA LYS A 18 -3.92 9.67 -3.00
C LYS A 18 -2.56 10.34 -2.81
N THR A 19 -1.83 9.98 -1.75
CA THR A 19 -0.48 10.50 -1.50
C THR A 19 0.49 10.09 -2.60
N CYS A 20 0.44 8.84 -3.09
CA CYS A 20 1.27 8.41 -4.22
C CYS A 20 1.00 9.22 -5.50
N VAL A 21 -0.26 9.59 -5.74
CA VAL A 21 -0.66 10.44 -6.87
C VAL A 21 -0.16 11.87 -6.70
N ASP A 22 -0.25 12.43 -5.49
CA ASP A 22 0.13 13.82 -5.21
C ASP A 22 1.65 14.05 -5.21
N HIS A 23 2.43 12.99 -5.03
CA HIS A 23 3.88 13.03 -4.91
C HIS A 23 4.56 12.18 -5.99
N PRO A 24 4.34 12.46 -7.30
CA PRO A 24 4.92 11.67 -8.37
C PRO A 24 6.46 11.73 -8.30
N GLY A 25 7.11 10.57 -8.36
CA GLY A 25 8.57 10.44 -8.27
C GLY A 25 9.12 10.15 -6.87
N GLN A 26 8.29 10.19 -5.82
CA GLN A 26 8.68 9.64 -4.52
C GLN A 26 8.44 8.12 -4.49
N HIS A 27 9.42 7.37 -3.99
CA HIS A 27 9.26 5.94 -3.76
C HIS A 27 8.55 5.71 -2.42
N LEU A 28 7.21 5.79 -2.44
CA LEU A 28 6.36 5.59 -1.28
C LEU A 28 5.87 4.15 -1.20
N ARG A 29 5.70 3.67 0.03
CA ARG A 29 5.36 2.28 0.32
C ARG A 29 4.35 2.18 1.47
N PRO A 30 3.33 1.32 1.36
CA PRO A 30 2.39 1.11 2.44
C PRO A 30 2.99 0.25 3.56
N SER A 31 2.44 0.37 4.77
CA SER A 31 2.64 -0.66 5.80
C SER A 31 1.93 -1.96 5.40
N ARG A 32 2.23 -3.07 6.09
CA ARG A 32 1.61 -4.37 5.80
C ARG A 32 0.07 -4.35 5.88
N LYS A 33 -0.50 -3.80 6.96
CA LYS A 33 -1.96 -3.76 7.14
C LYS A 33 -2.63 -2.91 6.05
N VAL A 34 -2.01 -1.78 5.69
CA VAL A 34 -2.51 -0.87 4.65
C VAL A 34 -2.43 -1.52 3.27
N ASP A 35 -1.33 -2.23 2.98
CA ASP A 35 -1.15 -2.98 1.75
C ASP A 35 -2.20 -4.09 1.61
N LEU A 36 -2.50 -4.84 2.68
CA LEU A 36 -3.59 -5.82 2.67
C LEU A 36 -4.95 -5.17 2.39
N GLY A 37 -5.20 -3.98 2.93
CA GLY A 37 -6.38 -3.19 2.61
C GLY A 37 -6.46 -2.82 1.13
N TRP A 38 -5.34 -2.40 0.54
CA TRP A 38 -5.26 -2.08 -0.88
C TRP A 38 -5.47 -3.33 -1.75
N HIS A 39 -4.85 -4.47 -1.42
CA HIS A 39 -5.10 -5.75 -2.10
C HIS A 39 -6.59 -6.09 -2.11
N GLN A 40 -7.26 -5.99 -0.96
CA GLN A 40 -8.68 -6.26 -0.88
C GLN A 40 -9.52 -5.25 -1.66
N PHE A 41 -9.09 -3.98 -1.72
CA PHE A 41 -9.79 -2.96 -2.49
C PHE A 41 -9.72 -3.23 -4.00
N ILE A 42 -8.56 -3.65 -4.53
CA ILE A 42 -8.38 -4.00 -5.95
C ILE A 42 -9.38 -5.08 -6.40
N LEU A 43 -9.73 -6.02 -5.52
CA LEU A 43 -10.69 -7.09 -5.82
C LEU A 43 -12.11 -6.57 -6.06
N ASN A 44 -12.47 -5.38 -5.55
CA ASN A 44 -13.71 -4.70 -5.89
C ASN A 44 -13.48 -3.86 -7.15
N THR A 45 -13.32 -4.54 -8.28
CA THR A 45 -12.72 -3.97 -9.50
C THR A 45 -13.47 -2.76 -10.07
N VAL A 46 -14.81 -2.74 -9.97
CA VAL A 46 -15.62 -1.59 -10.41
C VAL A 46 -15.32 -0.36 -9.54
N ASP A 47 -15.47 -0.49 -8.22
CA ASP A 47 -15.23 0.60 -7.27
C ASP A 47 -13.77 1.09 -7.32
N TYR A 48 -12.82 0.16 -7.50
CA TYR A 48 -11.41 0.47 -7.61
C TYR A 48 -11.09 1.26 -8.88
N ALA A 49 -11.63 0.84 -10.03
CA ALA A 49 -11.44 1.55 -11.30
C ALA A 49 -12.02 2.96 -11.24
N GLU A 50 -13.23 3.12 -10.68
CA GLU A 50 -13.84 4.43 -10.50
C GLU A 50 -13.04 5.31 -9.53
N PHE A 51 -12.57 4.75 -8.41
CA PHE A 51 -11.71 5.46 -7.47
C PHE A 51 -10.44 5.97 -8.15
N CYS A 52 -9.75 5.11 -8.91
CA CYS A 52 -8.54 5.48 -9.63
C CYS A 52 -8.82 6.61 -10.62
N GLN A 53 -9.91 6.54 -11.38
CA GLN A 53 -10.27 7.61 -12.32
C GLN A 53 -10.57 8.93 -11.60
N ARG A 54 -11.28 8.89 -10.46
CA ARG A 54 -11.61 10.10 -9.69
C ARG A 54 -10.39 10.74 -9.04
N VAL A 55 -9.45 9.93 -8.55
CA VAL A 55 -8.31 10.39 -7.75
C VAL A 55 -7.08 10.71 -8.60
N ALA A 56 -6.77 9.86 -9.57
CA ALA A 56 -5.56 9.96 -10.38
C ALA A 56 -5.83 10.35 -11.84
N GLY A 57 -7.04 10.09 -12.35
CA GLY A 57 -7.35 10.20 -13.77
C GLY A 57 -6.85 9.03 -14.62
N TYR A 58 -6.24 8.01 -14.00
CA TYR A 58 -5.73 6.78 -14.62
C TYR A 58 -5.80 5.62 -13.62
N PHE A 59 -5.71 4.38 -14.09
CA PHE A 59 -5.70 3.19 -13.23
C PHE A 59 -4.41 3.10 -12.42
N ILE A 60 -4.50 3.05 -11.09
CA ILE A 60 -3.32 2.88 -10.23
C ILE A 60 -2.97 1.40 -10.19
N HIS A 61 -1.89 1.02 -10.87
CA HIS A 61 -1.42 -0.36 -10.85
C HIS A 61 -0.73 -0.68 -9.53
N HIS A 62 -1.12 -1.79 -8.91
CA HIS A 62 -0.31 -2.42 -7.87
C HIS A 62 0.72 -3.31 -8.55
N VAL A 63 1.99 -2.99 -8.35
CA VAL A 63 3.10 -3.83 -8.75
C VAL A 63 3.68 -4.37 -7.45
N PRO A 64 3.56 -5.68 -7.17
CA PRO A 64 4.22 -6.28 -6.03
C PRO A 64 5.71 -6.00 -6.17
N ASP A 65 6.23 -5.28 -5.19
CA ASP A 65 7.64 -5.00 -5.14
C ASP A 65 8.40 -6.34 -5.07
N GLU A 66 9.57 -6.47 -5.70
CA GLU A 66 10.44 -7.67 -5.60
C GLU A 66 11.04 -7.83 -4.20
N PHE A 67 10.29 -7.41 -3.17
CA PHE A 67 10.76 -7.16 -1.84
C PHE A 67 11.20 -8.47 -1.22
N THR A 68 12.50 -8.72 -1.31
CA THR A 68 13.24 -9.32 -0.22
C THR A 68 12.84 -8.52 1.01
N SER A 69 11.99 -9.11 1.85
CA SER A 69 11.75 -8.58 3.19
C SER A 69 13.12 -8.18 3.74
N PRO A 70 13.27 -6.98 4.32
CA PRO A 70 14.54 -6.61 4.92
C PRO A 70 14.88 -7.78 5.83
N ARG A 71 16.07 -8.36 5.67
CA ARG A 71 16.56 -9.32 6.67
C ARG A 71 16.73 -8.63 8.04
N GLY A 72 16.53 -7.32 8.10
CA GLY A 72 16.50 -6.48 9.29
C GLY A 72 15.12 -6.42 9.95
N GLY A 73 15.13 -6.25 11.27
CA GLY A 73 13.95 -6.29 12.12
C GLY A 73 13.11 -5.02 12.05
N SER A 74 12.51 -4.67 13.19
CA SER A 74 11.52 -3.60 13.24
C SER A 74 12.09 -2.21 12.88
N ALA A 75 13.37 -1.95 13.18
CA ALA A 75 13.98 -0.64 12.94
C ALA A 75 14.11 -0.30 11.45
N GLU A 76 14.51 -1.25 10.62
CA GLU A 76 14.65 -1.08 9.17
C GLU A 76 13.30 -0.82 8.51
N THR A 77 12.25 -1.50 8.97
CA THR A 77 10.88 -1.29 8.47
C THR A 77 10.38 0.12 8.81
N ILE A 78 10.62 0.62 10.03
CA ILE A 78 10.26 2.01 10.40
C ILE A 78 10.95 3.00 9.48
N LYS A 79 12.25 2.81 9.24
CA LYS A 79 13.03 3.68 8.35
C LYS A 79 12.50 3.65 6.92
N ALA A 80 12.08 2.48 6.43
CA ALA A 80 11.51 2.33 5.09
C ALA A 80 10.13 2.99 4.94
N LEU A 81 9.30 3.00 5.99
CA LEU A 81 7.96 3.62 5.97
C LEU A 81 7.96 5.12 6.27
N ALA A 82 9.02 5.64 6.89
CA ALA A 82 9.11 7.04 7.30
C ALA A 82 8.88 8.06 6.16
N PRO A 83 9.37 7.86 4.92
CA PRO A 83 9.04 8.75 3.79
C PRO A 83 7.54 8.79 3.50
N THR A 84 6.86 7.64 3.51
CA THR A 84 5.41 7.55 3.29
C THR A 84 4.62 8.28 4.36
N VAL A 85 4.93 8.02 5.63
CA VAL A 85 4.25 8.68 6.76
C VAL A 85 4.42 10.20 6.67
N LYS A 86 5.64 10.66 6.38
CA LYS A 86 5.93 12.09 6.18
C LYS A 86 5.13 12.68 5.03
N ALA A 87 5.07 12.00 3.88
CA ALA A 87 4.33 12.47 2.71
C ALA A 87 2.81 12.54 2.99
N MET A 88 2.25 11.54 3.67
CA MET A 88 0.84 11.52 4.05
C MET A 88 0.48 12.68 4.99
N THR A 89 1.30 12.93 6.02
CA THR A 89 1.13 14.07 6.91
C THR A 89 1.27 15.41 6.17
N ALA A 90 2.23 15.52 5.23
CA ALA A 90 2.39 16.72 4.42
C ALA A 90 1.23 16.98 3.47
N SER A 91 0.54 15.92 3.01
CA SER A 91 -0.72 16.00 2.26
C SER A 91 -1.94 16.29 3.14
N GLY A 92 -1.77 16.44 4.46
CA GLY A 92 -2.85 16.75 5.41
C GLY A 92 -3.67 15.55 5.86
N PHE A 93 -3.18 14.32 5.64
CA PHE A 93 -3.85 13.11 6.12
C PHE A 93 -3.45 12.78 7.56
N GLU A 94 -4.44 12.39 8.36
CA GLU A 94 -4.23 11.79 9.68
C GLU A 94 -3.67 10.36 9.53
N VAL A 95 -2.49 10.12 10.10
CA VAL A 95 -1.80 8.83 10.00
C VAL A 95 -2.09 7.99 11.24
N ASP A 96 -2.66 6.81 11.04
CA ASP A 96 -2.95 5.88 12.12
C ASP A 96 -1.67 5.17 12.60
N ALA A 97 -1.13 5.61 13.73
CA ALA A 97 0.14 5.10 14.25
C ALA A 97 0.14 3.58 14.46
N GLU A 98 -0.99 2.95 14.79
CA GLU A 98 -1.07 1.51 14.98
C GLU A 98 -0.93 0.78 13.65
N LEU A 99 -1.65 1.23 12.62
CA LEU A 99 -1.64 0.63 11.29
C LEU A 99 -0.31 0.85 10.55
N TRP A 100 0.43 1.91 10.89
CA TRP A 100 1.74 2.21 10.34
C TRP A 100 2.92 1.73 11.22
N SER A 101 2.63 1.03 12.32
CA SER A 101 3.65 0.42 13.19
C SER A 101 4.06 -0.99 12.77
N VAL A 102 5.30 -1.36 13.07
CA VAL A 102 5.88 -2.69 12.75
C VAL A 102 5.36 -3.82 13.63
N ALA A 103 4.60 -3.51 14.69
CA ALA A 103 4.07 -4.50 15.61
C ALA A 103 2.93 -5.34 14.99
N SER A 104 2.43 -4.94 13.81
CA SER A 104 1.31 -5.60 13.16
C SER A 104 1.73 -6.85 12.35
N GLY A 105 2.13 -7.89 13.09
CA GLY A 105 1.78 -9.29 12.83
C GLY A 105 2.52 -10.00 11.70
N GLN A 106 3.34 -10.98 12.06
CA GLN A 106 3.84 -12.03 11.17
C GLN A 106 2.66 -12.92 10.74
N CYS A 107 2.01 -12.63 9.61
CA CYS A 107 1.16 -13.62 8.95
C CYS A 107 2.07 -14.55 8.14
N SER A 108 2.10 -15.82 8.54
CA SER A 108 2.92 -16.92 8.02
C SER A 108 2.41 -17.52 6.71
N GLN A 109 1.38 -16.93 6.09
CA GLN A 109 0.65 -17.54 4.98
C GLN A 109 1.19 -17.19 3.58
N CYS A 110 2.29 -16.43 3.46
CA CYS A 110 2.91 -16.13 2.15
C CYS A 110 4.04 -17.10 1.77
N PHE A 111 4.20 -18.23 2.48
CA PHE A 111 5.32 -19.16 2.31
C PHE A 111 5.15 -20.20 1.17
N GLN A 112 4.21 -20.01 0.24
CA GLN A 112 3.96 -20.95 -0.87
C GLN A 112 3.75 -20.20 -2.20
N GLY A 113 4.83 -19.67 -2.76
CA GLY A 113 5.15 -19.85 -4.17
C GLY A 113 4.14 -19.40 -5.24
N CYS A 114 3.75 -18.12 -5.26
CA CYS A 114 3.27 -17.52 -6.52
C CYS A 114 4.46 -16.91 -7.26
N THR A 115 5.03 -17.67 -8.19
CA THR A 115 6.09 -17.22 -9.10
C THR A 115 5.60 -17.32 -10.54
N ASN A 116 5.97 -16.32 -11.32
CA ASN A 116 5.82 -16.15 -12.78
C ASN A 116 4.54 -15.48 -13.30
N CYS A 117 4.75 -14.33 -13.95
CA CYS A 117 4.26 -13.89 -15.26
C CYS A 117 4.78 -12.44 -15.40
N GLY A 118 5.59 -12.03 -16.37
CA GLY A 118 5.74 -12.42 -17.77
C GLY A 118 5.81 -11.10 -18.54
N GLN A 119 6.89 -10.89 -19.31
CA GLN A 119 7.06 -9.69 -20.13
C GLN A 119 5.83 -9.44 -21.01
N GLY A 120 5.34 -8.21 -21.00
CA GLY A 120 4.47 -7.67 -22.03
C GLY A 120 5.11 -6.38 -22.53
N ASP A 121 5.71 -6.45 -23.70
CA ASP A 121 6.15 -5.32 -24.51
C ASP A 121 4.92 -4.59 -25.06
N ASP A 122 4.67 -3.36 -24.61
CA ASP A 122 3.70 -2.49 -25.26
C ASP A 122 4.39 -1.69 -26.37
N GLY A 123 4.46 -2.32 -27.54
CA GLY A 123 4.86 -1.67 -28.78
C GLY A 123 4.07 -0.38 -29.04
N ARG A 124 4.75 0.75 -28.86
CA ARG A 124 4.46 2.04 -29.49
C ARG A 124 5.76 2.77 -29.82
#